data_AF-A0A1M5JGV1-F1
#
_entry.id   AF-A0A1M5JGV1-F1
#
_cell.length_a   1.000
_cell.length_b   1.000
_cell.length_c   1.000
_cell.angle_alpha   90.00
_cell.angle_beta   90.00
_cell.angle_gamma   90.00
#
_symmetry.space_group_name_H-M   'P 1'
#
loop_
_entity.id
_entity.type
_entity.pdbx_description
1 polymer ?
#
loop_
_entity_poly.entity_id
_entity_poly.type
_entity_poly.pdbx_seq_one_letter_code
_entity_poly.pdbx_strand_id
1 'polypeptide(L)'
;MLRIYSTGPVENAFAHAATNVWIKVLNISSKYKVEVEVKIFRLNGKKSEIDSASFSVPPNASDFAVFDITNLVEYEVQIRVKKPKYALVSVWSKNADAELVNGQRLVQKELNIIYEGNKKNARRISRKKYR
;
A
#
# COMPACT_ATOMS: atom_id res chain seq x y z
N MET A 1 6.62 9.05 14.46
CA MET A 1 5.29 8.83 13.88
C MET A 1 5.31 7.76 12.80
N LEU A 2 4.23 7.00 12.74
CA LEU A 2 3.91 5.94 11.81
C LEU A 2 2.52 6.25 11.25
N ARG A 3 2.31 5.99 9.97
CA ARG A 3 0.98 6.05 9.33
C ARG A 3 0.77 4.81 8.49
N ILE A 4 -0.46 4.32 8.43
CA ILE A 4 -0.88 3.25 7.52
C ILE A 4 -1.91 3.85 6.58
N TYR A 5 -1.56 3.85 5.31
CA TYR A 5 -2.47 4.18 4.22
C TYR A 5 -3.18 2.91 3.76
N SER A 6 -4.41 3.06 3.29
CA SER A 6 -5.20 2.00 2.67
C SER A 6 -5.83 2.55 1.39
N THR A 7 -5.85 1.73 0.34
CA THR A 7 -6.65 2.03 -0.86
C THR A 7 -8.14 1.92 -0.61
N GLY A 8 -8.57 1.34 0.52
CA GLY A 8 -9.90 0.76 0.63
C GLY A 8 -10.06 -0.44 -0.32
N PRO A 9 -11.30 -0.90 -0.54
CA PRO A 9 -11.59 -1.93 -1.51
C PRO A 9 -11.34 -1.43 -2.94
N VAL A 10 -10.63 -2.24 -3.73
CA VAL A 10 -10.38 -2.00 -5.15
C VAL A 10 -10.92 -3.18 -5.93
N GLU A 11 -11.89 -2.89 -6.82
CA GLU A 11 -12.49 -3.87 -7.72
C GLU A 11 -11.55 -4.21 -8.88
N ASN A 12 -11.46 -5.48 -9.22
CA ASN A 12 -10.57 -6.01 -10.27
C ASN A 12 -11.27 -7.01 -11.20
N ALA A 13 -12.57 -7.27 -11.04
CA ALA A 13 -13.33 -8.26 -11.82
C ALA A 13 -13.84 -7.77 -13.19
N PHE A 14 -13.20 -6.78 -13.81
CA PHE A 14 -13.64 -6.20 -15.08
C PHE A 14 -12.94 -6.81 -16.30
N ALA A 15 -13.44 -6.50 -17.51
CA ALA A 15 -12.90 -6.96 -18.79
C ALA A 15 -11.40 -6.67 -19.01
N HIS A 16 -10.84 -5.73 -18.24
CA HIS A 16 -9.41 -5.38 -18.23
C HIS A 16 -8.83 -5.49 -16.81
N ALA A 17 -8.96 -6.69 -16.21
CA ALA A 17 -8.40 -6.97 -14.90
C ALA A 17 -6.89 -6.69 -14.86
N ALA A 18 -6.44 -6.06 -13.78
CA ALA A 18 -5.04 -5.90 -13.52
C ALA A 18 -4.41 -7.25 -13.12
N THR A 19 -3.19 -7.46 -13.60
CA THR A 19 -2.35 -8.60 -13.22
C THR A 19 -1.35 -8.23 -12.14
N ASN A 20 -1.01 -6.94 -12.02
CA ASN A 20 -0.09 -6.47 -11.00
C ASN A 20 -0.48 -5.10 -10.45
N VAL A 21 -0.12 -4.88 -9.18
CA VAL A 21 -0.27 -3.59 -8.51
C VAL A 21 1.10 -3.08 -8.07
N TRP A 22 1.33 -1.79 -8.36
CA TRP A 22 2.55 -1.07 -8.08
C TRP A 22 2.31 -0.07 -6.96
N ILE A 23 3.19 -0.09 -5.97
CA ILE A 23 3.18 0.85 -4.86
C ILE A 23 4.43 1.68 -4.99
N LYS A 24 4.28 2.97 -5.32
CA LYS A 24 5.41 3.89 -5.47
C LYS A 24 5.49 4.81 -4.28
N VAL A 25 6.71 4.99 -3.77
CA VAL A 25 6.98 5.90 -2.64
C VAL A 25 8.11 6.83 -3.01
N LEU A 26 7.84 8.13 -2.93
CA LEU A 26 8.83 9.20 -3.05
C LEU A 26 9.19 9.72 -1.66
N ASN A 27 10.48 9.72 -1.33
CA ASN A 27 11.01 10.32 -0.13
C ASN A 27 11.41 11.78 -0.41
N ILE A 28 10.67 12.72 0.18
CA ILE A 28 10.91 14.16 0.04
C ILE A 28 11.84 14.72 1.13
N SER A 29 12.46 13.87 1.95
CA SER A 29 13.49 14.30 2.91
C SER A 29 14.88 14.29 2.27
N SER A 30 15.65 15.34 2.54
CA SER A 30 17.09 15.40 2.22
C SER A 30 17.99 14.71 3.24
N LYS A 31 17.46 14.27 4.40
CA LYS A 31 18.28 13.79 5.53
C LYS A 31 17.94 12.37 5.97
N TYR A 32 16.67 11.98 5.88
CA TYR A 32 16.22 10.73 6.48
C TYR A 32 15.74 9.77 5.40
N LYS A 33 16.14 8.51 5.52
CA LYS A 33 15.46 7.42 4.81
C LYS A 33 14.03 7.24 5.34
N VAL A 34 13.13 6.82 4.46
CA VAL A 34 11.77 6.38 4.78
C VAL A 34 11.77 4.85 4.77
N GLU A 35 11.12 4.24 5.75
CA GLU A 35 10.92 2.78 5.80
C GLU A 35 9.46 2.48 5.53
N VAL A 36 9.20 1.56 4.60
CA VAL A 36 7.89 1.21 4.10
C VAL A 36 7.67 -0.29 4.26
N GLU A 37 6.49 -0.67 4.69
CA GLU A 37 5.99 -2.05 4.69
C GLU A 37 4.66 -2.03 3.92
N VAL A 38 4.53 -2.83 2.89
CA VAL A 38 3.34 -2.97 2.06
C VAL A 38 2.74 -4.35 2.32
N LYS A 39 1.42 -4.43 2.44
CA LYS A 39 0.66 -5.67 2.55
C LYS A 39 -0.49 -5.64 1.54
N ILE A 40 -0.68 -6.75 0.85
CA ILE A 40 -1.81 -6.95 -0.06
C ILE A 40 -2.79 -7.88 0.62
N PHE A 41 -4.07 -7.54 0.51
CA PHE A 41 -5.16 -8.33 1.03
C PHE A 41 -6.10 -8.70 -0.10
N ARG A 42 -6.50 -9.97 -0.18
CA ARG A 42 -7.69 -10.35 -0.94
C ARG A 42 -8.94 -9.93 -0.18
N LEU A 43 -9.92 -9.43 -0.92
CA LEU A 43 -11.25 -9.09 -0.42
C LEU A 43 -12.29 -10.05 -1.01
N ASN A 44 -13.59 -9.72 -0.92
CA ASN A 44 -14.72 -10.61 -1.20
C ASN A 44 -14.85 -11.82 -0.24
N GLY A 45 -15.41 -11.56 0.95
CA GLY A 45 -15.61 -12.54 2.03
C GLY A 45 -14.83 -12.16 3.28
N LYS A 46 -13.84 -12.97 3.66
CA LYS A 46 -12.93 -12.64 4.79
C LYS A 46 -11.64 -12.04 4.27
N LYS A 47 -11.36 -10.80 4.68
CA LYS A 47 -10.08 -10.12 4.43
C LYS A 47 -8.92 -10.99 4.88
N SER A 48 -8.03 -11.35 3.96
CA SER A 48 -6.84 -12.16 4.22
C SER A 48 -5.63 -11.51 3.56
N GLU A 49 -4.54 -11.40 4.32
CA GLU A 49 -3.23 -11.03 3.75
C GLU A 49 -2.80 -12.14 2.78
N ILE A 50 -2.31 -11.77 1.62
CA ILE A 50 -1.83 -12.70 0.59
C ILE A 50 -0.35 -12.52 0.29
N ASP A 51 0.17 -11.30 0.43
CA ASP A 51 1.57 -10.98 0.19
C ASP A 51 1.99 -9.71 0.95
N SER A 52 3.28 -9.56 1.19
CA SER A 52 3.87 -8.38 1.82
C SER A 52 5.32 -8.15 1.41
N ALA A 53 5.73 -6.89 1.38
CA ALA A 53 7.12 -6.51 1.16
C ALA A 53 7.52 -5.38 2.11
N SER A 54 8.81 -5.27 2.40
CA SER A 54 9.37 -4.15 3.15
C SER A 54 10.60 -3.62 2.43
N PHE A 55 10.69 -2.30 2.31
CA PHE A 55 11.81 -1.62 1.65
C PHE A 55 12.09 -0.27 2.30
N SER A 56 13.25 0.32 1.96
CA SER A 56 13.62 1.64 2.46
C SER A 56 13.99 2.55 1.30
N VAL A 57 13.41 3.74 1.31
CA VAL A 57 13.63 4.76 0.28
C VAL A 57 14.69 5.75 0.77
N PRO A 58 15.86 5.86 0.11
CA PRO A 58 16.88 6.84 0.44
C PRO A 58 16.38 8.29 0.40
N PRO A 59 17.09 9.25 1.04
CA PRO A 59 16.78 10.67 0.91
C PRO A 59 16.69 11.12 -0.55
N ASN A 60 15.71 11.97 -0.88
CA ASN A 60 15.45 12.50 -2.22
C ASN A 60 15.34 11.45 -3.36
N ALA A 61 14.97 10.22 -3.03
CA ALA A 61 14.80 9.13 -3.99
C ALA A 61 13.35 8.63 -4.02
N SER A 62 13.02 7.86 -5.05
CA SER A 62 11.79 7.07 -5.08
C SER A 62 12.10 5.60 -5.28
N ASP A 63 11.28 4.74 -4.70
CA ASP A 63 11.34 3.30 -4.89
C ASP A 63 9.92 2.72 -5.02
N PHE A 64 9.81 1.46 -5.40
CA PHE A 64 8.52 0.81 -5.59
C PHE A 64 8.53 -0.67 -5.20
N ALA A 65 7.34 -1.18 -4.91
CA ALA A 65 7.06 -2.62 -4.81
C ALA A 65 6.00 -3.00 -5.83
N VAL A 66 6.09 -4.21 -6.38
CA VAL A 66 5.12 -4.77 -7.32
C VAL A 66 4.63 -6.08 -6.76
N PHE A 67 3.32 -6.31 -6.86
CA PHE A 67 2.67 -7.54 -6.40
C PHE A 67 1.79 -8.10 -7.51
N ASP A 68 1.73 -9.43 -7.59
CA ASP A 68 0.81 -10.14 -8.47
C ASP A 68 -0.61 -10.14 -7.87
N ILE A 69 -1.59 -9.79 -8.70
CA ILE A 69 -3.02 -9.76 -8.38
C ILE A 69 -3.88 -10.43 -9.47
N THR A 70 -3.27 -11.22 -10.36
CA THR A 70 -3.85 -11.79 -11.60
C THR A 70 -5.18 -12.53 -11.43
N ASN A 71 -5.53 -12.99 -10.24
CA ASN A 71 -6.78 -13.72 -9.98
C ASN A 71 -7.57 -13.15 -8.79
N LEU A 72 -7.27 -11.93 -8.37
CA LEU A 72 -8.04 -11.27 -7.33
C LEU A 72 -9.21 -10.55 -7.97
N VAL A 73 -10.42 -10.87 -7.53
CA VAL A 73 -11.66 -10.18 -7.92
C VAL A 73 -11.71 -8.80 -7.25
N GLU A 74 -11.29 -8.72 -5.99
CA GLU A 74 -11.25 -7.49 -5.19
C GLU A 74 -10.04 -7.56 -4.25
N TYR A 75 -9.35 -6.44 -4.04
CA TYR A 75 -8.17 -6.37 -3.19
C TYR A 75 -8.04 -5.04 -2.43
N GLU A 76 -7.21 -5.03 -1.39
CA GLU A 76 -6.79 -3.82 -0.68
C GLU A 76 -5.27 -3.81 -0.53
N VAL A 77 -4.66 -2.65 -0.74
CA VAL A 77 -3.26 -2.40 -0.43
C VAL A 77 -3.18 -1.59 0.85
N GLN A 78 -2.43 -2.10 1.85
CA GLN A 78 -2.06 -1.32 3.03
C GLN A 78 -0.58 -0.96 3.00
N ILE A 79 -0.28 0.31 3.20
CA ILE A 79 1.07 0.88 3.07
C ILE A 79 1.42 1.55 4.38
N ARG A 80 2.23 0.86 5.17
CA ARG A 80 2.74 1.34 6.45
C ARG A 80 4.03 2.12 6.21
N VAL A 81 4.01 3.40 6.58
CA VAL A 81 5.14 4.31 6.38
C VAL A 81 5.64 4.84 7.71
N LYS A 82 6.95 4.66 7.98
CA LYS A 82 7.63 5.34 9.09
C LYS A 82 8.10 6.72 8.64
N LYS A 83 7.90 7.73 9.50
CA LYS A 83 8.13 9.15 9.19
C LYS A 83 7.30 9.64 7.97
N PRO A 84 5.96 9.44 7.99
CA PRO A 84 5.09 9.67 6.84
C PRO A 84 5.09 11.11 6.30
N LYS A 85 5.46 12.10 7.12
CA LYS A 85 5.62 13.50 6.66
C LYS A 85 6.70 13.70 5.59
N TYR A 86 7.57 12.71 5.39
CA TYR A 86 8.63 12.72 4.39
C TYR A 86 8.33 11.82 3.19
N ALA A 87 7.11 11.27 3.09
CA ALA A 87 6.77 10.31 2.06
C ALA A 87 5.52 10.74 1.30
N LEU A 88 5.59 10.63 -0.03
CA LEU A 88 4.44 10.67 -0.92
C LEU A 88 4.26 9.28 -1.51
N VAL A 89 3.03 8.79 -1.54
CA VAL A 89 2.68 7.42 -1.92
C VAL A 89 1.63 7.47 -3.03
N SER A 90 1.75 6.57 -4.00
CA SER A 90 0.70 6.29 -4.98
C SER A 90 0.61 4.80 -5.25
N VAL A 91 -0.57 4.37 -5.67
CA VAL A 91 -0.87 2.98 -6.06
C VAL A 91 -1.43 2.99 -7.47
N TRP A 92 -0.98 2.08 -8.30
CA TRP A 92 -1.38 1.98 -9.69
C TRP A 92 -1.29 0.53 -10.14
N SER A 93 -2.21 0.11 -11.00
CA SER A 93 -2.23 -1.27 -11.48
C SER A 93 -2.01 -1.34 -12.98
N LYS A 94 -1.50 -2.48 -13.45
CA LYS A 94 -1.37 -2.77 -14.87
C LYS A 94 -2.04 -4.07 -15.25
N ASN A 95 -2.58 -4.12 -16.47
CA ASN A 95 -3.13 -5.33 -17.08
C ASN A 95 -2.00 -6.21 -17.66
N ALA A 96 -2.39 -7.32 -18.30
CA ALA A 96 -1.48 -8.26 -18.95
C ALA A 96 -0.62 -7.62 -20.05
N ASP A 97 -1.13 -6.58 -20.70
CA ASP A 97 -0.46 -5.82 -21.77
C ASP A 97 0.45 -4.70 -21.24
N ALA A 98 0.67 -4.66 -19.91
CA ALA A 98 1.44 -3.65 -19.18
C ALA A 98 0.87 -2.22 -19.27
N GLU A 99 -0.39 -2.08 -19.67
CA GLU A 99 -1.11 -0.81 -19.71
C GLU A 99 -1.69 -0.47 -18.34
N LEU A 100 -1.80 0.83 -18.06
CA LEU A 100 -2.42 1.30 -16.82
C LEU A 100 -3.92 1.02 -16.79
N VAL A 101 -4.40 0.41 -15.72
CA VAL A 101 -5.83 0.30 -15.46
C VAL A 101 -6.30 1.61 -14.82
N ASN A 102 -6.93 2.49 -15.61
CA ASN A 102 -7.28 3.85 -15.20
C ASN A 102 -8.09 3.93 -13.89
N GLY A 103 -9.02 2.99 -13.68
CA GLY A 103 -9.84 2.92 -12.46
C GLY A 103 -9.08 2.47 -11.20
N GLN A 104 -7.84 1.99 -11.35
CA GLN A 104 -7.01 1.50 -10.25
C GLN A 104 -5.75 2.35 -10.09
N ARG A 105 -5.84 3.65 -10.38
CA ARG A 105 -4.77 4.63 -10.15
C ARG A 105 -5.15 5.55 -8.99
N LEU A 106 -4.62 5.28 -7.80
CA LEU A 106 -4.86 6.06 -6.59
C LEU A 106 -3.65 6.92 -6.24
N VAL A 107 -3.83 8.24 -6.20
CA VAL A 107 -2.83 9.18 -5.70
C VAL A 107 -2.93 9.35 -4.18
N GLN A 108 -1.90 9.94 -3.57
CA GLN A 108 -1.80 10.17 -2.12
C GLN A 108 -3.09 10.67 -1.45
N LYS A 109 -3.84 11.57 -2.11
CA LYS A 109 -5.07 12.18 -1.56
C LYS A 109 -6.26 11.22 -1.53
N GLU A 110 -6.24 10.16 -2.34
CA GLU A 110 -7.30 9.14 -2.42
C GLU A 110 -7.04 7.99 -1.45
N LEU A 111 -5.86 7.94 -0.83
CA LEU A 111 -5.52 6.91 0.16
C LEU A 111 -6.06 7.27 1.55
N ASN A 112 -6.81 6.35 2.13
CA ASN A 112 -7.36 6.49 3.47
C ASN A 112 -6.30 6.27 4.53
N ILE A 113 -6.28 7.11 5.57
CA ILE A 113 -5.43 6.90 6.75
C ILE A 113 -6.20 6.05 7.76
N ILE A 114 -5.87 4.75 7.81
CA ILE A 114 -6.52 3.81 8.73
C ILE A 114 -5.79 3.66 10.07
N TYR A 115 -4.59 4.24 10.17
CA TYR A 115 -3.85 4.35 11.43
C TYR A 115 -2.86 5.51 11.37
N GLU A 116 -2.79 6.28 12.45
CA GLU A 116 -1.76 7.27 12.69
C GLU A 116 -1.34 7.26 14.16
N GLY A 117 -0.03 7.19 14.41
CA GLY A 117 0.46 7.18 15.80
C GLY A 117 1.96 7.07 15.96
N ASN A 118 2.42 7.10 17.20
CA ASN A 118 3.82 6.85 17.53
C ASN A 118 4.08 5.36 17.79
N LYS A 119 5.33 4.88 17.58
CA LYS A 119 5.71 3.45 17.71
C LYS A 119 5.22 2.78 19.01
N LYS A 120 5.03 3.54 20.10
CA LYS A 120 4.52 3.07 21.39
C LYS A 120 3.04 2.63 21.34
N ASN A 121 2.21 3.24 20.47
CA ASN A 121 0.77 2.94 20.39
C ASN A 121 0.45 1.73 19.50
N ALA A 122 1.31 1.39 18.53
CA ALA A 122 1.07 0.28 17.60
C ALA A 122 1.07 -1.10 18.28
N ARG A 123 1.92 -1.30 19.32
CA ARG A 123 1.98 -2.56 20.09
C ARG A 123 0.68 -2.85 20.86
N ARG A 124 -0.05 -1.81 21.27
CA ARG A 124 -1.26 -1.92 22.09
C ARG A 124 -2.47 -2.44 21.30
N ILE A 125 -2.50 -2.24 19.98
CA ILE A 125 -3.58 -2.73 19.11
C ILE A 125 -3.38 -4.22 18.76
N SER A 126 -2.14 -4.65 18.51
CA SER A 126 -1.85 -6.07 18.19
C SER A 126 -2.22 -7.04 19.32
N ARG A 127 -2.21 -6.58 20.59
CA ARG A 127 -2.56 -7.40 21.76
C ARG A 127 -4.06 -7.47 22.06
N LYS A 128 -4.88 -6.61 21.45
CA LYS A 128 -6.35 -6.60 21.66
C LYS A 128 -7.11 -7.53 20.70
N LYS A 129 -6.47 -8.09 19.67
CA LYS A 129 -7.09 -9.06 18.74
C LYS A 129 -6.99 -10.53 19.20
N TYR A 130 -6.43 -10.80 20.39
CA TYR A 130 -6.26 -12.13 20.97
C TYR A 130 -6.78 -12.20 22.42
N ARG A 131 -7.92 -11.57 22.69
CA ARG A 131 -8.71 -11.78 23.91
C ARG A 131 -10.18 -11.78 23.55
#